data_AF-A0A953VU02-F1
#
_entry.id   AF-A0A953VU02-F1
#
_cell.length_a   1.000
_cell.length_b   1.000
_cell.length_c   1.000
_cell.angle_alpha   90.00
_cell.angle_beta   90.00
_cell.angle_gamma   90.00
#
_symmetry.space_group_name_H-M   'P 1'
#
loop_
_entity.id
_entity.type
_entity.pdbx_description
1 polymer ?
#
loop_
_entity_poly.entity_id
_entity_poly.type
_entity_poly.pdbx_seq_one_letter_code
_entity_poly.pdbx_strand_id
1 'polypeptide(L)'
;MALAQAAALERMKVAAQVMVAMSGSAYAGIDDTEAGQDDDGLRAGVGLFRSSLAAVAPDIGERLDRALEALAETAEQGAPPAGPAQDVVDLARQAERALLTPDRPDAPQVEAALMASLLLDEGGVAESYAEAVQGDPAAYLAGWFALARVNALWRGLAGHATPQQSAEAEAMLAMLGDLFPGESPPPQMAAYPEQAEAPAQQLVGLLETIVDADLYPDRDLVGAVARVRDIAAEGCADLAAGDAGAGREMLMIATALYDRTVAETLAVLAPDLRVAIAQGLQAVRAGGSTAAVRVCPDLLDALAAGREAFES
;
A
#
# COMPACT_ATOMS: atom_id res chain seq x y z
N MET A 1 -1.19 -3.76 11.43
CA MET A 1 0.24 -3.38 11.45
C MET A 1 1.02 -4.10 10.35
N ALA A 2 1.26 -5.42 10.44
CA ALA A 2 2.07 -6.17 9.48
C ALA A 2 1.66 -5.98 8.00
N LEU A 3 0.36 -6.03 7.69
CA LEU A 3 -0.15 -5.80 6.33
C LEU A 3 0.20 -4.40 5.80
N ALA A 4 -0.02 -3.34 6.60
CA ALA A 4 0.26 -1.97 6.18
C ALA A 4 1.76 -1.76 5.91
N GLN A 5 2.62 -2.36 6.74
CA GLN A 5 4.07 -2.37 6.55
C GLN A 5 4.47 -3.13 5.27
N ALA A 6 3.88 -4.31 5.05
CA ALA A 6 4.11 -5.13 3.86
C ALA A 6 3.70 -4.39 2.57
N ALA A 7 2.48 -3.84 2.54
CA ALA A 7 1.95 -3.10 1.41
C ALA A 7 2.77 -1.83 1.11
N ALA A 8 3.26 -1.13 2.14
CA ALA A 8 4.14 0.02 1.96
C ALA A 8 5.48 -0.39 1.30
N LEU A 9 6.08 -1.48 1.76
CA LEU A 9 7.33 -2.00 1.19
C LEU A 9 7.15 -2.54 -0.23
N GLU A 10 6.01 -3.17 -0.55
CA GLU A 10 5.72 -3.59 -1.92
C GLU A 10 5.54 -2.41 -2.87
N ARG A 11 4.73 -1.41 -2.50
CA ARG A 11 4.54 -0.21 -3.32
C ARG A 11 5.86 0.52 -3.56
N MET A 12 6.71 0.60 -2.53
CA MET A 12 8.07 1.14 -2.67
C MET A 12 8.93 0.35 -3.67
N LYS A 13 8.87 -0.98 -3.64
CA LYS A 13 9.58 -1.82 -4.62
C LYS A 13 9.04 -1.61 -6.03
N VAL A 14 7.73 -1.60 -6.21
CA VAL A 14 7.08 -1.37 -7.52
C VAL A 14 7.50 -0.02 -8.09
N ALA A 15 7.34 1.07 -7.34
CA ALA A 15 7.71 2.41 -7.78
C ALA A 15 9.20 2.51 -8.17
N ALA A 16 10.10 1.95 -7.35
CA ALA A 16 11.52 1.93 -7.67
C ALA A 16 11.82 1.07 -8.92
N GLN A 17 11.13 -0.05 -9.13
CA GLN A 17 11.29 -0.86 -10.34
C GLN A 17 10.82 -0.14 -11.60
N VAL A 18 9.72 0.63 -11.52
CA VAL A 18 9.25 1.50 -12.62
C VAL A 18 10.35 2.51 -12.98
N MET A 19 10.94 3.19 -11.99
CA MET A 19 12.04 4.13 -12.22
C MET A 19 13.26 3.50 -12.90
N VAL A 20 13.65 2.28 -12.49
CA VAL A 20 14.74 1.53 -13.14
C VAL A 20 14.40 1.22 -14.61
N ALA A 21 13.18 0.74 -14.87
CA ALA A 21 12.74 0.35 -16.22
C ALA A 21 12.66 1.56 -17.16
N MET A 22 12.12 2.68 -16.69
CA MET A 22 12.02 3.93 -17.47
C MET A 22 13.39 4.55 -17.77
N SER A 23 14.38 4.34 -16.89
CA SER A 23 15.77 4.77 -17.12
C SER A 23 16.48 3.98 -18.24
N GLY A 24 16.03 2.76 -18.52
CA GLY A 24 16.74 1.81 -19.38
C GLY A 24 16.28 1.75 -20.84
N SER A 25 15.09 2.26 -21.21
CA SER A 25 14.50 2.00 -22.54
C SER A 25 13.25 2.84 -22.87
N ALA A 26 13.02 3.06 -24.18
CA ALA A 26 11.82 3.48 -24.96
C ALA A 26 10.99 4.72 -24.53
N TYR A 27 11.08 5.18 -23.29
CA TYR A 27 10.23 6.22 -22.71
C TYR A 27 10.91 7.59 -22.58
N ALA A 28 12.10 7.76 -23.17
CA ALA A 28 12.93 8.97 -23.12
C ALA A 28 12.34 10.21 -23.84
N GLY A 29 11.03 10.31 -23.99
CA GLY A 29 10.32 11.41 -24.64
C GLY A 29 8.91 11.68 -24.11
N ILE A 30 8.57 11.12 -22.94
CA ILE A 30 7.34 11.48 -22.21
C ILE A 30 7.69 12.62 -21.25
N ASP A 31 6.89 13.68 -21.27
CA ASP A 31 7.12 14.93 -20.55
C ASP A 31 7.23 14.69 -19.03
N ASP A 32 8.24 15.28 -18.40
CA ASP A 32 8.70 15.07 -17.01
C ASP A 32 7.71 15.53 -15.90
N THR A 33 6.44 15.75 -16.23
CA THR A 33 5.54 16.55 -15.37
C THR A 33 4.82 15.78 -14.26
N GLU A 34 4.79 14.44 -14.25
CA GLU A 34 4.09 13.67 -13.20
C GLU A 34 5.00 12.80 -12.31
N ALA A 35 6.26 12.56 -12.70
CA ALA A 35 7.23 11.81 -11.89
C ALA A 35 7.61 12.50 -10.56
N GLY A 36 7.24 13.78 -10.38
CA GLY A 36 7.51 14.57 -9.17
C GLY A 36 6.49 14.42 -8.04
N GLN A 37 5.35 13.74 -8.25
CA GLN A 37 4.34 13.51 -7.20
C GLN A 37 4.59 12.24 -6.38
N ASP A 38 5.49 11.34 -6.84
CA ASP A 38 5.75 10.05 -6.21
C ASP A 38 6.74 10.06 -5.03
N ASP A 39 7.56 11.11 -4.87
CA ASP A 39 8.53 11.20 -3.77
C ASP A 39 7.81 11.35 -2.41
N ASP A 40 6.71 12.10 -2.37
CA ASP A 40 5.87 12.24 -1.18
C ASP A 40 5.16 10.92 -0.83
N GLY A 41 4.76 10.12 -1.83
CA GLY A 41 4.16 8.80 -1.65
C GLY A 41 5.16 7.76 -1.10
N LEU A 42 6.36 7.71 -1.68
CA LEU A 42 7.46 6.85 -1.22
C LEU A 42 7.89 7.18 0.22
N ARG A 43 8.06 8.47 0.53
CA ARG A 43 8.45 8.94 1.87
C ARG A 43 7.32 8.79 2.89
N ALA A 44 6.06 9.00 2.50
CA ALA A 44 4.92 8.69 3.36
C ALA A 44 4.85 7.19 3.71
N GLY A 45 5.19 6.32 2.75
CA GLY A 45 5.27 4.87 2.95
C GLY A 45 6.28 4.45 4.01
N VAL A 46 7.46 5.09 4.09
CA VAL A 46 8.47 4.82 5.13
C VAL A 46 7.92 5.01 6.54
N GLY A 47 7.06 6.01 6.72
CA GLY A 47 6.44 6.31 8.01
C GLY A 47 5.62 5.15 8.59
N LEU A 48 5.21 4.19 7.77
CA LEU A 48 4.43 3.03 8.19
C LEU A 48 5.26 1.92 8.84
N PHE A 49 6.60 1.95 8.71
CA PHE A 49 7.46 0.88 9.24
C PHE A 49 8.79 1.36 9.85
N ARG A 50 9.08 2.67 9.81
CA ARG A 50 10.39 3.22 10.18
C ARG A 50 10.82 2.89 11.61
N SER A 51 9.93 3.06 12.58
CA SER A 51 10.24 2.83 14.00
C SER A 51 10.41 1.35 14.26
N SER A 52 9.52 0.52 13.72
CA SER A 52 9.63 -0.94 13.80
C SER A 52 10.95 -1.43 13.17
N LEU A 53 11.31 -0.90 12.00
CA LEU A 53 12.54 -1.29 11.31
C LEU A 53 13.79 -0.85 12.09
N ALA A 54 13.78 0.35 12.66
CA ALA A 54 14.88 0.82 13.51
C ALA A 54 15.08 -0.05 14.75
N ALA A 55 14.00 -0.61 15.31
CA ALA A 55 14.07 -1.48 16.46
C ALA A 55 14.66 -2.87 16.15
N VAL A 56 14.39 -3.43 14.96
CA VAL A 56 14.78 -4.81 14.62
C VAL A 56 16.00 -4.91 13.69
N ALA A 57 16.24 -3.90 12.86
CA ALA A 57 17.33 -3.85 11.89
C ALA A 57 17.75 -2.40 11.55
N PRO A 58 18.37 -1.69 12.51
CA PRO A 58 18.72 -0.27 12.36
C PRO A 58 19.61 0.01 11.14
N ASP A 59 20.58 -0.86 10.86
CA ASP A 59 21.48 -0.71 9.71
C ASP A 59 20.73 -0.74 8.37
N ILE A 60 19.64 -1.52 8.27
CA ILE A 60 18.79 -1.56 7.06
C ILE A 60 18.01 -0.25 6.96
N GLY A 61 17.42 0.21 8.06
CA GLY A 61 16.67 1.47 8.10
C GLY A 61 17.51 2.68 7.65
N GLU A 62 18.71 2.84 8.19
CA GLU A 62 19.60 3.94 7.79
C GLU A 62 20.02 3.87 6.31
N ARG A 63 20.29 2.66 5.81
CA ARG A 63 20.66 2.48 4.41
C ARG A 63 19.49 2.77 3.49
N LEU A 64 18.27 2.39 3.88
CA LEU A 64 17.06 2.66 3.11
C LEU A 64 16.77 4.16 3.05
N ASP A 65 16.87 4.87 4.17
CA ASP A 65 16.72 6.34 4.22
C ASP A 65 17.71 7.02 3.27
N ARG A 66 18.99 6.62 3.30
CA ARG A 66 20.02 7.15 2.38
C ARG A 66 19.76 6.82 0.91
N ALA A 67 19.25 5.62 0.61
CA ALA A 67 18.93 5.23 -0.76
C ALA A 67 17.75 6.03 -1.32
N LEU A 68 16.73 6.31 -0.49
CA LEU A 68 15.60 7.17 -0.86
C LEU A 68 16.03 8.63 -1.05
N GLU A 69 16.93 9.15 -0.21
CA GLU A 69 17.51 10.49 -0.40
C GLU A 69 18.30 10.58 -1.70
N ALA A 70 19.17 9.60 -1.98
CA ALA A 70 19.91 9.55 -3.24
C ALA A 70 18.99 9.43 -4.47
N LEU A 71 17.87 8.70 -4.34
CA LEU A 71 16.87 8.58 -5.39
C LEU A 71 16.20 9.93 -5.69
N ALA A 72 15.76 10.65 -4.65
CA ALA A 72 15.18 11.98 -4.77
C ALA A 72 16.17 12.98 -5.38
N GLU A 73 17.42 13.01 -4.90
CA GLU A 73 18.47 13.87 -5.46
C GLU A 73 18.74 13.59 -6.95
N THR A 74 18.70 12.31 -7.35
CA THR A 74 18.91 11.89 -8.74
C THR A 74 17.76 12.38 -9.63
N ALA A 75 16.52 12.29 -9.15
CA ALA A 75 15.34 12.81 -9.84
C ALA A 75 15.40 14.34 -10.00
N GLU A 76 15.75 15.07 -8.93
CA GLU A 76 15.93 16.54 -8.98
C GLU A 76 17.00 16.99 -9.99
N GLN A 77 18.02 16.16 -10.19
CA GLN A 77 19.11 16.43 -11.13
C GLN A 77 18.80 16.00 -12.58
N GLY A 78 17.64 15.39 -12.83
CA GLY A 78 17.30 14.81 -14.13
C GLY A 78 18.27 13.71 -14.57
N ALA A 79 18.92 13.05 -13.62
CA ALA A 79 19.86 11.97 -13.86
C ALA A 79 19.13 10.61 -13.81
N PRO A 80 19.64 9.55 -14.47
CA PRO A 80 18.99 8.25 -14.46
C PRO A 80 18.95 7.62 -13.05
N PRO A 81 17.78 7.32 -12.47
CA PRO A 81 17.66 6.77 -11.11
C PRO A 81 18.05 5.30 -10.96
N ALA A 82 18.47 4.59 -12.02
CA ALA A 82 18.62 3.13 -12.00
C ALA A 82 19.47 2.56 -10.85
N GLY A 83 20.57 3.22 -10.47
CA GLY A 83 21.41 2.78 -9.35
C GLY A 83 20.69 2.93 -8.00
N PRO A 84 20.34 4.15 -7.57
CA PRO A 84 19.60 4.40 -6.34
C PRO A 84 18.27 3.63 -6.24
N ALA A 85 17.53 3.51 -7.33
CA ALA A 85 16.27 2.79 -7.36
C ALA A 85 16.48 1.28 -7.13
N GLN A 86 17.52 0.67 -7.71
CA GLN A 86 17.86 -0.72 -7.43
C GLN A 86 18.25 -0.94 -5.96
N ASP A 87 18.98 0.01 -5.36
CA ASP A 87 19.31 -0.03 -3.93
C ASP A 87 18.04 -0.01 -3.06
N VAL A 88 17.06 0.85 -3.39
CA VAL A 88 15.76 0.88 -2.71
C VAL A 88 15.05 -0.47 -2.80
N VAL A 89 15.00 -1.09 -3.99
CA VAL A 89 14.37 -2.42 -4.18
C VAL A 89 15.02 -3.46 -3.27
N ASP A 90 16.35 -3.53 -3.23
CA ASP A 90 17.06 -4.54 -2.47
C ASP A 90 17.00 -4.30 -0.96
N LEU A 91 16.98 -3.04 -0.52
CA LEU A 91 16.81 -2.67 0.88
C LEU A 91 15.39 -2.89 1.38
N ALA A 92 14.37 -2.57 0.56
CA ALA A 92 12.98 -2.84 0.90
C ALA A 92 12.72 -4.36 1.07
N ARG A 93 13.32 -5.22 0.24
CA ARG A 93 13.27 -6.68 0.44
C ARG A 93 13.95 -7.14 1.74
N GLN A 94 15.03 -6.47 2.14
CA GLN A 94 15.71 -6.77 3.41
C GLN A 94 14.86 -6.31 4.61
N ALA A 95 14.24 -5.13 4.52
CA ALA A 95 13.32 -4.62 5.54
C ALA A 95 12.09 -5.53 5.70
N GLU A 96 11.50 -5.98 4.59
CA GLU A 96 10.39 -6.93 4.57
C GLU A 96 10.73 -8.20 5.36
N ARG A 97 11.88 -8.83 5.09
CA ARG A 97 12.34 -10.03 5.81
C ARG A 97 12.61 -9.78 7.29
N ALA A 98 13.03 -8.57 7.66
CA ALA A 98 13.30 -8.21 9.05
C ALA A 98 12.01 -7.98 9.86
N LEU A 99 11.00 -7.38 9.23
CA LEU A 99 9.73 -7.00 9.85
C LEU A 99 8.69 -8.14 9.81
N LEU A 100 8.65 -8.89 8.71
CA LEU A 100 7.67 -9.92 8.43
C LEU A 100 8.37 -11.29 8.53
N THR A 101 8.41 -11.83 9.73
CA THR A 101 8.96 -13.17 9.96
C THR A 101 8.07 -14.23 9.31
N PRO A 102 8.60 -15.13 8.46
CA PRO A 102 7.81 -16.09 7.67
C PRO A 102 7.09 -17.16 8.51
N ASP A 103 7.55 -17.45 9.74
CA ASP A 103 6.97 -18.50 10.60
C ASP A 103 5.78 -18.00 11.45
N ARG A 104 5.09 -16.94 11.01
CA ARG A 104 3.91 -16.46 11.72
C ARG A 104 2.69 -17.31 11.36
N PRO A 105 1.82 -17.61 12.33
CA PRO A 105 0.61 -18.40 12.08
C PRO A 105 -0.38 -17.72 11.13
N ASP A 106 -0.31 -16.38 10.97
CA ASP A 106 -1.14 -15.57 10.08
C ASP A 106 -0.47 -15.25 8.72
N ALA A 107 0.66 -15.88 8.40
CA ALA A 107 1.40 -15.60 7.17
C ALA A 107 0.55 -15.76 5.88
N PRO A 108 -0.29 -16.80 5.71
CA PRO A 108 -1.14 -16.92 4.53
C PRO A 108 -2.15 -15.78 4.39
N GLN A 109 -2.75 -15.33 5.50
CA GLN A 109 -3.70 -14.22 5.51
C GLN A 109 -3.01 -12.90 5.13
N VAL A 110 -1.79 -12.67 5.64
CA VAL A 110 -1.00 -11.48 5.27
C VAL A 110 -0.62 -11.50 3.80
N GLU A 111 -0.19 -12.64 3.26
CA GLU A 111 0.11 -12.79 1.83
C GLU A 111 -1.12 -12.56 0.95
N ALA A 112 -2.27 -13.12 1.33
CA ALA A 112 -3.52 -12.94 0.60
C ALA A 112 -4.01 -11.49 0.64
N ALA A 113 -3.91 -10.84 1.80
CA ALA A 113 -4.24 -9.43 1.93
C ALA A 113 -3.29 -8.51 1.15
N LEU A 114 -2.01 -8.89 1.05
CA LEU A 114 -1.04 -8.19 0.21
C LEU A 114 -1.35 -8.36 -1.28
N MET A 115 -1.74 -9.57 -1.71
CA MET A 115 -2.24 -9.79 -3.06
C MET A 115 -3.48 -8.94 -3.35
N ALA A 116 -4.44 -8.88 -2.42
CA ALA A 116 -5.64 -8.06 -2.56
C ALA A 116 -5.31 -6.57 -2.72
N SER A 117 -4.37 -6.06 -1.92
CA SER A 117 -3.86 -4.68 -2.04
C SER A 117 -3.23 -4.43 -3.41
N LEU A 118 -2.33 -5.30 -3.85
CA LEU A 118 -1.67 -5.16 -5.16
C LEU A 118 -2.63 -5.31 -6.35
N LEU A 119 -3.77 -5.97 -6.17
CA LEU A 119 -4.77 -6.15 -7.22
C LEU A 119 -5.70 -4.93 -7.36
N LEU A 120 -6.11 -4.33 -6.25
CA LEU A 120 -7.27 -3.43 -6.20
C LEU A 120 -7.03 -2.06 -5.56
N ASP A 121 -5.99 -1.88 -4.75
CA ASP A 121 -5.72 -0.57 -4.17
C ASP A 121 -5.14 0.37 -5.23
N GLU A 122 -5.04 1.65 -4.85
CA GLU A 122 -4.36 2.67 -5.63
C GLU A 122 -2.92 2.24 -5.98
N GLY A 123 -2.54 2.37 -7.26
CA GLY A 123 -1.31 1.86 -7.86
C GLY A 123 -1.28 0.34 -8.07
N GLY A 124 -2.39 -0.36 -7.84
CA GLY A 124 -2.55 -1.79 -8.05
C GLY A 124 -2.84 -2.15 -9.52
N VAL A 125 -2.96 -3.46 -9.81
CA VAL A 125 -3.11 -4.00 -11.17
C VAL A 125 -4.33 -3.41 -11.89
N ALA A 126 -5.48 -3.30 -11.22
CA ALA A 126 -6.71 -2.82 -11.83
C ALA A 126 -6.62 -1.35 -12.27
N GLU A 127 -6.27 -0.46 -11.35
CA GLU A 127 -6.13 0.97 -11.64
C GLU A 127 -4.99 1.25 -12.62
N SER A 128 -3.84 0.61 -12.43
CA SER A 128 -2.69 0.73 -13.34
C SER A 128 -3.06 0.44 -14.79
N TYR A 129 -3.90 -0.57 -15.03
CA TYR A 129 -4.39 -0.86 -16.38
C TYR A 129 -5.33 0.24 -16.89
N ALA A 130 -6.24 0.73 -16.04
CA ALA A 130 -7.18 1.78 -16.40
C ALA A 130 -6.48 3.12 -16.76
N GLU A 131 -5.47 3.51 -16.00
CA GLU A 131 -4.63 4.70 -16.25
C GLU A 131 -3.77 4.51 -17.51
N ALA A 132 -3.22 3.31 -17.71
CA ALA A 132 -2.48 3.00 -18.93
C ALA A 132 -3.33 3.10 -20.20
N VAL A 133 -4.59 2.64 -20.16
CA VAL A 133 -5.55 2.84 -21.26
C VAL A 133 -5.84 4.33 -21.50
N GLN A 134 -5.79 5.15 -20.45
CA GLN A 134 -5.95 6.61 -20.52
C GLN A 134 -4.68 7.35 -20.98
N GLY A 135 -3.56 6.63 -21.13
CA GLY A 135 -2.36 7.13 -21.76
C GLY A 135 -1.17 7.35 -20.83
N ASP A 136 -1.20 6.83 -19.59
CA ASP A 136 -0.03 6.82 -18.70
C ASP A 136 0.81 5.53 -18.83
N PRO A 137 2.01 5.58 -19.43
CA PRO A 137 2.84 4.40 -19.57
C PRO A 137 3.58 4.00 -18.28
N ALA A 138 3.72 4.90 -17.31
CA ALA A 138 4.27 4.57 -16.00
C ALA A 138 3.31 3.66 -15.22
N ALA A 139 2.01 3.99 -15.24
CA ALA A 139 0.95 3.11 -14.73
C ALA A 139 1.00 1.71 -15.36
N TYR A 140 1.23 1.57 -16.67
CA TYR A 140 1.35 0.25 -17.30
C TYR A 140 2.47 -0.59 -16.67
N LEU A 141 3.65 0.01 -16.49
CA LEU A 141 4.80 -0.64 -15.86
C LEU A 141 4.51 -0.99 -14.40
N ALA A 142 3.86 -0.10 -13.65
CA ALA A 142 3.46 -0.34 -12.27
C ALA A 142 2.54 -1.57 -12.18
N GLY A 143 1.51 -1.63 -13.02
CA GLY A 143 0.58 -2.76 -13.12
C GLY A 143 1.28 -4.07 -13.48
N TRP A 144 2.25 -4.03 -14.42
CA TRP A 144 3.03 -5.20 -14.79
C TRP A 144 3.88 -5.73 -13.62
N PHE A 145 4.61 -4.86 -12.90
CA PHE A 145 5.39 -5.26 -11.73
C PHE A 145 4.51 -5.75 -10.57
N ALA A 146 3.37 -5.08 -10.33
CA ALA A 146 2.39 -5.51 -9.34
C ALA A 146 1.88 -6.92 -9.67
N LEU A 147 1.46 -7.18 -10.91
CA LEU A 147 0.99 -8.50 -11.34
C LEU A 147 2.08 -9.57 -11.23
N ALA A 148 3.33 -9.25 -11.55
CA ALA A 148 4.46 -10.17 -11.37
C ALA A 148 4.64 -10.54 -9.88
N ARG A 149 4.44 -9.58 -8.97
CA ARG A 149 4.47 -9.83 -7.52
C ARG A 149 3.27 -10.66 -7.06
N VAL A 150 2.06 -10.38 -7.55
CA VAL A 150 0.86 -11.20 -7.28
C VAL A 150 1.09 -12.66 -7.70
N ASN A 151 1.66 -12.91 -8.88
CA ASN A 151 2.02 -14.26 -9.34
C ASN A 151 3.06 -14.94 -8.43
N ALA A 152 4.01 -14.17 -7.87
CA ALA A 152 4.98 -14.72 -6.92
C ALA A 152 4.33 -15.10 -5.58
N LEU A 153 3.43 -14.28 -5.06
CA LEU A 153 2.67 -14.55 -3.83
C LEU A 153 1.73 -15.74 -4.01
N TRP A 154 1.03 -15.83 -5.15
CA TRP A 154 0.17 -16.96 -5.47
C TRP A 154 0.90 -18.30 -5.39
N ARG A 155 2.15 -18.39 -5.87
CA ARG A 155 2.96 -19.62 -5.76
C ARG A 155 3.22 -20.05 -4.32
N GLY A 156 3.27 -19.11 -3.37
CA GLY A 156 3.35 -19.39 -1.94
C GLY A 156 2.02 -19.87 -1.36
N LEU A 157 0.92 -19.26 -1.79
CA LEU A 157 -0.43 -19.57 -1.30
C LEU A 157 -1.08 -20.81 -1.91
N ALA A 158 -0.69 -21.21 -3.13
CA ALA A 158 -1.35 -22.28 -3.89
C ALA A 158 -1.45 -23.61 -3.12
N GLY A 159 -0.55 -23.88 -2.17
CA GLY A 159 -0.60 -25.06 -1.30
C GLY A 159 -1.77 -25.10 -0.32
N HIS A 160 -2.43 -23.97 -0.08
CA HIS A 160 -3.62 -23.85 0.78
C HIS A 160 -4.93 -24.01 0.02
N ALA A 161 -4.89 -23.93 -1.31
CA ALA A 161 -6.08 -23.98 -2.16
C ALA A 161 -6.44 -25.43 -2.54
N THR A 162 -7.75 -25.69 -2.69
CA THR A 162 -8.22 -26.91 -3.34
C THR A 162 -7.86 -26.90 -4.84
N PRO A 163 -7.82 -28.05 -5.53
CA PRO A 163 -7.53 -28.09 -6.97
C PRO A 163 -8.47 -27.21 -7.81
N GLN A 164 -9.73 -27.08 -7.41
CA GLN A 164 -10.69 -26.22 -8.08
C GLN A 164 -10.36 -24.74 -7.87
N GLN A 165 -10.15 -24.32 -6.61
CA GLN A 165 -9.74 -22.95 -6.29
C GLN A 165 -8.43 -22.59 -7.00
N SER A 166 -7.46 -23.50 -7.06
CA SER A 166 -6.21 -23.25 -7.78
C SER A 166 -6.43 -23.00 -9.27
N ALA A 167 -7.27 -23.82 -9.91
CA ALA A 167 -7.59 -23.64 -11.33
C ALA A 167 -8.34 -22.32 -11.60
N GLU A 168 -9.25 -21.93 -10.72
CA GLU A 168 -9.99 -20.67 -10.82
C GLU A 168 -9.05 -19.46 -10.62
N ALA A 169 -8.15 -19.51 -9.64
CA ALA A 169 -7.16 -18.45 -9.42
C ALA A 169 -6.20 -18.31 -10.61
N GLU A 170 -5.69 -19.44 -11.13
CA GLU A 170 -4.83 -19.46 -12.31
C GLU A 170 -5.54 -18.91 -13.56
N ALA A 171 -6.85 -19.16 -13.71
CA ALA A 171 -7.62 -18.58 -14.80
C ALA A 171 -7.73 -17.05 -14.68
N MET A 172 -7.96 -16.51 -13.48
CA MET A 172 -7.99 -15.05 -13.26
C MET A 172 -6.62 -14.41 -13.49
N LEU A 173 -5.56 -15.04 -12.98
CA LEU A 173 -4.18 -14.58 -13.21
C LEU A 173 -3.81 -14.61 -14.70
N ALA A 174 -4.27 -15.61 -15.44
CA ALA A 174 -4.07 -15.68 -16.90
C ALA A 174 -4.80 -14.54 -17.61
N MET A 175 -6.06 -14.26 -17.25
CA MET A 175 -6.81 -13.11 -17.81
C MET A 175 -6.09 -11.78 -17.56
N LEU A 176 -5.58 -11.57 -16.34
CA LEU A 176 -4.77 -10.39 -16.02
C LEU A 176 -3.44 -10.39 -16.80
N GLY A 177 -2.80 -11.55 -16.95
CA GLY A 177 -1.56 -11.71 -17.72
C GLY A 177 -1.72 -11.36 -19.20
N ASP A 178 -2.88 -11.64 -19.80
CA ASP A 178 -3.18 -11.27 -21.18
C ASP A 178 -3.28 -9.75 -21.39
N LEU A 179 -3.60 -8.99 -20.34
CA LEU A 179 -3.59 -7.51 -20.34
C LEU A 179 -2.17 -6.95 -20.23
N PHE A 180 -1.27 -7.71 -19.62
CA PHE A 180 0.13 -7.36 -19.33
C PHE A 180 1.13 -8.35 -19.97
N PRO A 181 1.13 -8.53 -21.31
CA PRO A 181 1.94 -9.55 -21.99
C PRO A 181 3.46 -9.34 -21.87
N GLY A 182 3.91 -8.16 -21.46
CA GLY A 182 5.32 -7.83 -21.23
C GLY A 182 5.47 -6.46 -20.57
N GLU A 183 6.72 -6.03 -20.38
CA GLU A 183 7.06 -4.74 -19.75
C GLU A 183 6.58 -3.52 -20.55
N SER A 184 6.43 -3.66 -21.87
CA SER A 184 5.91 -2.58 -22.73
C SER A 184 4.45 -2.84 -23.11
N PRO A 185 3.60 -1.79 -23.14
CA PRO A 185 2.22 -1.93 -23.54
C PRO A 185 2.12 -2.44 -24.97
N PRO A 186 1.10 -3.25 -25.29
CA PRO A 186 0.86 -3.64 -26.67
C PRO A 186 0.59 -2.40 -27.54
N PRO A 187 0.86 -2.45 -28.86
CA PRO A 187 0.63 -1.31 -29.75
C PRO A 187 -0.80 -0.75 -29.73
N GLN A 188 -1.76 -1.60 -29.34
CA GLN A 188 -3.15 -1.24 -29.10
C GLN A 188 -3.58 -1.91 -27.80
N MET A 189 -3.84 -1.10 -26.78
CA MET A 189 -4.53 -1.55 -25.58
C MET A 189 -6.03 -1.66 -25.86
N ALA A 190 -6.73 -2.49 -25.09
CA ALA A 190 -8.19 -2.56 -25.21
C ALA A 190 -8.81 -1.23 -24.77
N ALA A 191 -9.93 -0.85 -25.40
CA ALA A 191 -10.57 0.43 -25.14
C ALA A 191 -11.36 0.48 -23.82
N TYR A 192 -11.39 -0.59 -23.03
CA TYR A 192 -12.14 -0.68 -21.77
C TYR A 192 -11.17 -0.60 -20.59
N PRO A 193 -11.08 0.56 -19.90
CA PRO A 193 -10.16 0.77 -18.78
C PRO A 193 -10.39 -0.22 -17.63
N GLU A 194 -11.64 -0.60 -17.35
CA GLU A 194 -11.98 -1.46 -16.21
C GLU A 194 -11.82 -2.97 -16.51
N GLN A 195 -11.10 -3.35 -17.57
CA GLN A 195 -11.00 -4.76 -17.96
C GLN A 195 -10.27 -5.61 -16.92
N ALA A 196 -9.34 -5.01 -16.16
CA ALA A 196 -8.60 -5.68 -15.11
C ALA A 196 -9.40 -5.79 -13.79
N GLU A 197 -10.40 -4.94 -13.57
CA GLU A 197 -11.12 -4.84 -12.29
C GLU A 197 -11.87 -6.13 -11.95
N ALA A 198 -12.68 -6.65 -12.89
CA ALA A 198 -13.48 -7.85 -12.66
C ALA A 198 -12.65 -9.11 -12.30
N PRO A 199 -11.62 -9.52 -13.06
CA PRO A 199 -10.79 -10.66 -12.68
C PRO A 199 -9.99 -10.40 -11.39
N ALA A 200 -9.58 -9.15 -11.12
CA ALA A 200 -8.93 -8.79 -9.85
C ALA A 200 -9.87 -8.98 -8.65
N GLN A 201 -11.10 -8.47 -8.71
CA GLN A 201 -12.12 -8.64 -7.66
C GLN A 201 -12.49 -10.11 -7.44
N GLN A 202 -12.65 -10.87 -8.52
CA GLN A 202 -12.93 -12.31 -8.45
C GLN A 202 -11.79 -13.07 -7.77
N LEU A 203 -10.54 -12.75 -8.11
CA LEU A 203 -9.38 -13.35 -7.46
C LEU A 203 -9.32 -13.00 -5.97
N VAL A 204 -9.62 -11.77 -5.57
CA VAL A 204 -9.67 -11.41 -4.14
C VAL A 204 -10.76 -12.17 -3.40
N GLY A 205 -11.97 -12.25 -3.95
CA GLY A 205 -13.04 -13.05 -3.34
C GLY A 205 -12.67 -14.53 -3.19
N LEU A 206 -11.90 -15.08 -4.14
CA LEU A 206 -11.38 -16.44 -4.05
C LEU A 206 -10.32 -16.57 -2.95
N LEU A 207 -9.40 -15.61 -2.83
CA LEU A 207 -8.39 -15.57 -1.77
C LEU A 207 -9.03 -15.59 -0.38
N GLU A 208 -10.09 -14.82 -0.15
CA GLU A 208 -10.85 -14.83 1.12
C GLU A 208 -11.27 -16.24 1.51
N THR A 209 -11.78 -17.03 0.55
CA THR A 209 -12.19 -18.42 0.81
C THR A 209 -11.02 -19.39 1.02
N ILE A 210 -9.85 -19.09 0.46
CA ILE A 210 -8.65 -19.93 0.59
C ILE A 210 -8.02 -19.75 1.97
N VAL A 211 -7.95 -18.50 2.46
CA VAL A 211 -7.28 -18.19 3.73
C VAL A 211 -8.23 -17.98 4.91
N ASP A 212 -9.55 -18.11 4.68
CA ASP A 212 -10.61 -17.90 5.67
C ASP A 212 -10.46 -16.56 6.40
N ALA A 213 -10.33 -15.49 5.62
CA ALA A 213 -10.12 -14.14 6.12
C ALA A 213 -10.86 -13.11 5.26
N ASP A 214 -11.42 -12.09 5.92
CA ASP A 214 -12.00 -10.93 5.25
C ASP A 214 -10.88 -10.04 4.72
N LEU A 215 -10.77 -9.94 3.40
CA LEU A 215 -9.76 -9.13 2.71
C LEU A 215 -10.34 -7.79 2.22
N TYR A 216 -11.67 -7.66 2.26
CA TYR A 216 -12.43 -6.45 2.01
C TYR A 216 -12.95 -5.82 3.32
N PRO A 217 -12.16 -4.96 3.98
CA PRO A 217 -12.57 -4.34 5.25
C PRO A 217 -13.72 -3.34 5.07
N ASP A 218 -14.01 -2.90 3.84
CA ASP A 218 -15.14 -2.04 3.47
C ASP A 218 -16.50 -2.73 3.57
N ARG A 219 -16.55 -4.08 3.67
CA ARG A 219 -17.79 -4.83 3.91
C ARG A 219 -18.27 -4.74 5.37
N ASP A 220 -17.37 -4.46 6.30
CA ASP A 220 -17.67 -4.23 7.72
C ASP A 220 -17.10 -2.88 8.16
N LEU A 221 -17.77 -1.80 7.76
CA LEU A 221 -17.35 -0.43 8.08
C LEU A 221 -17.33 -0.16 9.60
N VAL A 222 -18.21 -0.80 10.36
CA VAL A 222 -18.23 -0.69 11.84
C VAL A 222 -16.96 -1.29 12.42
N GLY A 223 -16.60 -2.50 11.99
CA GLY A 223 -15.35 -3.17 12.34
C GLY A 223 -14.12 -2.40 11.88
N ALA A 224 -14.13 -1.85 10.67
CA ALA A 224 -13.03 -1.07 10.11
C ALA A 224 -12.77 0.20 10.93
N VAL A 225 -13.79 0.99 11.27
CA VAL A 225 -13.64 2.18 12.13
C VAL A 225 -13.16 1.79 13.52
N ALA A 226 -13.71 0.72 14.11
CA ALA A 226 -13.25 0.23 15.40
C ALA A 226 -11.76 -0.11 15.35
N ARG A 227 -11.30 -0.76 14.27
CA ARG A 227 -9.89 -1.09 14.10
C ARG A 227 -9.01 0.14 13.92
N VAL A 228 -9.44 1.14 13.15
CA VAL A 228 -8.73 2.43 13.03
C VAL A 228 -8.60 3.08 14.41
N ARG A 229 -9.68 3.11 15.19
CA ARG A 229 -9.70 3.66 16.55
C ARG A 229 -8.74 2.94 17.49
N ASP A 230 -8.73 1.61 17.48
CA ASP A 230 -7.85 0.85 18.37
C ASP A 230 -6.37 1.10 18.05
N ILE A 231 -6.01 1.10 16.76
CA ILE A 231 -4.64 1.43 16.32
C ILE A 231 -4.27 2.87 16.70
N ALA A 232 -5.18 3.83 16.50
CA ALA A 232 -4.96 5.22 16.89
C ALA A 232 -4.80 5.37 18.41
N ALA A 233 -5.59 4.62 19.20
CA ALA A 233 -5.51 4.64 20.66
C ALA A 233 -4.16 4.10 21.16
N GLU A 234 -3.68 3.00 20.58
CA GLU A 234 -2.34 2.44 20.84
C GLU A 234 -1.26 3.49 20.53
N GLY A 235 -1.30 4.11 19.34
CA GLY A 235 -0.33 5.13 18.96
C GLY A 235 -0.35 6.38 19.86
N CYS A 236 -1.55 6.80 20.28
CA CYS A 236 -1.71 7.87 21.26
C CYS A 236 -1.15 7.52 22.65
N ALA A 237 -1.29 6.26 23.08
CA ALA A 237 -0.71 5.78 24.33
C ALA A 237 0.82 5.76 24.29
N ASP A 238 1.42 5.31 23.18
CA ASP A 238 2.87 5.33 22.98
C ASP A 238 3.44 6.76 22.99
N LEU A 239 2.76 7.70 22.33
CA LEU A 239 3.12 9.12 22.37
C LEU A 239 3.09 9.68 23.80
N ALA A 240 2.07 9.33 24.59
CA ALA A 240 1.94 9.75 25.98
C ALA A 240 3.01 9.11 26.89
N ALA A 241 3.45 7.90 26.57
CA ALA A 241 4.54 7.20 27.26
C ALA A 241 5.94 7.71 26.87
N GLY A 242 6.03 8.57 25.83
CA GLY A 242 7.28 9.15 25.36
C GLY A 242 7.94 8.37 24.21
N ASP A 243 7.32 7.29 23.72
CA ASP A 243 7.77 6.58 22.53
C ASP A 243 7.19 7.24 21.28
N ALA A 244 7.81 8.36 20.88
CA ALA A 244 7.36 9.14 19.74
C ALA A 244 7.49 8.39 18.40
N GLY A 245 8.41 7.43 18.30
CA GLY A 245 8.63 6.65 17.09
C GLY A 245 7.49 5.66 16.87
N ALA A 246 7.25 4.79 17.86
CA ALA A 246 6.18 3.79 17.80
C ALA A 246 4.81 4.45 17.66
N GLY A 247 4.55 5.50 18.46
CA GLY A 247 3.27 6.19 18.43
C GLY A 247 2.95 6.82 17.07
N ARG A 248 3.93 7.45 16.42
CA ARG A 248 3.74 8.02 15.07
C ARG A 248 3.51 6.95 14.01
N GLU A 249 4.27 5.85 14.06
CA GLU A 249 4.09 4.75 13.11
C GLU A 249 2.66 4.16 13.19
N MET A 250 2.17 3.93 14.40
CA MET A 250 0.80 3.45 14.62
C MET A 250 -0.25 4.42 14.08
N LEU A 251 -0.07 5.73 14.27
CA LEU A 251 -1.01 6.74 13.78
C LEU A 251 -0.95 6.90 12.25
N MET A 252 0.21 6.68 11.62
CA MET A 252 0.34 6.55 10.17
C MET A 252 -0.44 5.33 9.65
N ILE A 253 -0.35 4.19 10.35
CA ILE A 253 -1.10 2.97 9.98
C ILE A 253 -2.61 3.20 10.14
N ALA A 254 -3.04 3.85 11.22
CA ALA A 254 -4.45 4.21 11.42
C ALA A 254 -4.95 5.12 10.29
N THR A 255 -4.13 6.09 9.87
CA THR A 255 -4.45 7.00 8.75
C THR A 255 -4.60 6.23 7.44
N ALA A 256 -3.63 5.38 7.10
CA ALA A 256 -3.70 4.57 5.88
C ALA A 256 -4.94 3.65 5.83
N LEU A 257 -5.32 3.05 6.97
CA LEU A 257 -6.54 2.24 7.05
C LEU A 257 -7.81 3.10 6.95
N TYR A 258 -7.83 4.26 7.58
CA TYR A 258 -8.96 5.19 7.53
C TYR A 258 -9.21 5.68 6.11
N ASP A 259 -8.18 6.18 5.44
CA ASP A 259 -8.27 6.75 4.09
C ASP A 259 -8.74 5.67 3.10
N ARG A 260 -8.19 4.46 3.20
CA ARG A 260 -8.52 3.34 2.30
C ARG A 260 -9.95 2.83 2.46
N THR A 261 -10.47 2.78 3.68
CA THR A 261 -11.66 1.96 3.98
C THR A 261 -12.85 2.75 4.51
N VAL A 262 -12.60 3.83 5.25
CA VAL A 262 -13.64 4.52 6.02
C VAL A 262 -13.99 5.88 5.42
N ALA A 263 -12.97 6.63 4.96
CA ALA A 263 -13.08 8.06 4.72
C ALA A 263 -14.19 8.42 3.72
N GLU A 264 -14.26 7.74 2.57
CA GLU A 264 -15.22 8.08 1.51
C GLU A 264 -16.67 7.76 1.89
N THR A 265 -16.93 6.60 2.49
CA THR A 265 -18.30 6.29 2.96
C THR A 265 -18.70 7.23 4.10
N LEU A 266 -17.79 7.53 5.03
CA LEU A 266 -18.07 8.48 6.10
C LEU A 266 -18.30 9.90 5.57
N ALA A 267 -17.65 10.29 4.47
CA ALA A 267 -17.90 11.58 3.83
C ALA A 267 -19.35 11.74 3.34
N VAL A 268 -20.00 10.64 2.96
CA VAL A 268 -21.40 10.61 2.55
C VAL A 268 -22.33 10.64 3.76
N LEU A 269 -22.07 9.83 4.78
CA LEU A 269 -22.96 9.66 5.93
C LEU A 269 -22.83 10.76 6.98
N ALA A 270 -21.60 11.18 7.28
CA ALA A 270 -21.27 12.13 8.33
C ALA A 270 -20.05 12.99 7.93
N PRO A 271 -20.20 13.92 6.97
CA PRO A 271 -19.09 14.71 6.42
C PRO A 271 -18.31 15.50 7.48
N ASP A 272 -18.99 16.03 8.51
CA ASP A 272 -18.34 16.76 9.60
C ASP A 272 -17.41 15.85 10.42
N LEU A 273 -17.81 14.59 10.63
CA LEU A 273 -16.97 13.59 11.30
C LEU A 273 -15.78 13.20 10.42
N ARG A 274 -15.97 13.06 9.09
CA ARG A 274 -14.86 12.83 8.15
C ARG A 274 -13.80 13.93 8.27
N VAL A 275 -14.22 15.19 8.28
CA VAL A 275 -13.31 16.34 8.42
C VAL A 275 -12.61 16.33 9.77
N ALA A 276 -13.33 16.09 10.86
CA ALA A 276 -12.76 16.06 12.22
C ALA A 276 -11.69 14.96 12.37
N ILE A 277 -11.97 13.75 11.88
CA ILE A 277 -11.03 12.61 11.94
C ILE A 277 -9.78 12.91 11.09
N ALA A 278 -9.97 13.37 9.85
CA ALA A 278 -8.85 13.71 8.96
C ALA A 278 -7.94 14.78 9.56
N GLN A 279 -8.53 15.84 10.15
CA GLN A 279 -7.77 16.88 10.84
C GLN A 279 -7.04 16.34 12.08
N GLY A 280 -7.67 15.47 12.87
CA GLY A 280 -7.05 14.84 14.04
C GLY A 280 -5.83 14.00 13.66
N LEU A 281 -5.97 13.13 12.65
CA LEU A 281 -4.89 12.31 12.11
C LEU A 281 -3.75 13.19 11.54
N GLN A 282 -4.09 14.23 10.77
CA GLN A 282 -3.11 15.15 10.20
C GLN A 282 -2.35 15.93 11.28
N ALA A 283 -3.05 16.45 12.30
CA ALA A 283 -2.44 17.21 13.38
C ALA A 283 -1.46 16.36 14.20
N VAL A 284 -1.77 15.08 14.38
CA VAL A 284 -0.88 14.10 15.01
C VAL A 284 0.37 13.83 14.16
N ARG A 285 0.21 13.73 12.83
CA ARG A 285 1.34 13.55 11.89
C ARG A 285 2.27 14.76 11.85
N ALA A 286 1.70 15.97 11.79
CA ALA A 286 2.45 17.22 11.65
C ALA A 286 3.01 17.76 12.99
N GLY A 287 2.41 17.38 14.11
CA GLY A 287 2.74 17.91 15.44
C GLY A 287 3.98 17.27 16.08
N GLY A 288 4.68 18.04 16.92
CA GLY A 288 5.57 17.46 17.93
C GLY A 288 4.78 16.63 18.95
N SER A 289 5.42 15.69 19.64
CA SER A 289 4.73 14.72 20.52
C SER A 289 3.78 15.37 21.53
N THR A 290 4.15 16.53 22.08
CA THR A 290 3.28 17.29 23.02
C THR A 290 2.01 17.84 22.37
N ALA A 291 2.06 18.23 21.09
CA ALA A 291 0.88 18.68 20.36
C ALA A 291 0.00 17.49 19.98
N ALA A 292 0.59 16.40 19.51
CA ALA A 292 -0.11 15.17 19.17
C ALA A 292 -0.89 14.59 20.37
N VAL A 293 -0.26 14.52 21.55
CA VAL A 293 -0.92 14.04 22.79
C VAL A 293 -2.16 14.88 23.16
N ARG A 294 -2.19 16.18 22.85
CA ARG A 294 -3.36 17.02 23.13
C ARG A 294 -4.53 16.77 22.19
N VAL A 295 -4.26 16.37 20.95
CA VAL A 295 -5.29 16.11 19.92
C VAL A 295 -5.87 14.71 20.04
N CYS A 296 -5.14 13.78 20.65
CA CYS A 296 -5.53 12.38 20.80
C CYS A 296 -6.96 12.16 21.37
N PRO A 297 -7.40 12.82 22.46
CA PRO A 297 -8.76 12.63 22.97
C PRO A 297 -9.83 12.97 21.92
N ASP A 298 -9.71 14.14 21.27
CA ASP A 298 -10.68 14.60 20.28
C ASP A 298 -10.72 13.67 19.05
N LEU A 299 -9.56 13.17 18.62
CA LEU A 299 -9.48 12.18 17.53
C LEU A 299 -10.20 10.88 17.89
N LEU A 300 -9.97 10.36 19.10
CA LEU A 300 -10.57 9.09 19.54
C LEU A 300 -12.08 9.20 19.73
N ASP A 301 -12.55 10.35 20.20
CA ASP A 301 -13.98 10.65 20.30
C ASP A 301 -14.62 10.77 18.92
N ALA A 302 -13.97 11.45 17.96
CA ALA A 302 -14.44 11.55 16.58
C ALA A 302 -14.51 10.18 15.88
N LEU A 303 -13.52 9.30 16.11
CA LEU A 303 -13.54 7.93 15.60
C LEU A 303 -14.64 7.08 16.24
N ALA A 304 -14.92 7.27 17.54
CA ALA A 304 -16.03 6.59 18.20
C ALA A 304 -17.39 7.05 17.63
N ALA A 305 -17.58 8.35 17.44
CA ALA A 305 -18.79 8.89 16.81
C ALA A 305 -18.92 8.47 15.33
N GLY A 306 -17.80 8.39 14.61
CA GLY A 306 -17.76 7.88 13.23
C GLY A 306 -18.25 6.44 13.13
N ARG A 307 -17.96 5.60 14.14
CA ARG A 307 -18.49 4.24 14.21
C ARG A 307 -20.01 4.24 14.39
N GLU A 308 -20.52 5.05 15.32
CA GLU A 308 -21.96 5.15 15.58
C GLU A 308 -22.75 5.58 14.33
N ALA A 309 -22.16 6.40 13.45
CA ALA A 309 -22.76 6.81 12.18
C ALA A 309 -22.96 5.66 11.18
N PHE A 310 -22.23 4.55 11.30
CA PHE A 310 -22.44 3.35 10.48
C PHE A 310 -23.46 2.39 11.08
N GLU A 311 -23.86 2.59 12.34
CA GLU A 311 -24.86 1.76 13.04
C GLU A 311 -26.29 2.31 12.89
N SER A 312 -26.46 3.54 12.38
CA SER A 312 -27.74 4.27 12.22
C SER A 312 -28.39 4.08 10.85
#